data_AF-A0A7X8JJE3-F1
#
_entry.id   AF-A0A7X8JJE3-F1
#
_cell.length_a   1.000
_cell.length_b   1.000
_cell.length_c   1.000
_cell.angle_alpha   90.00
_cell.angle_beta   90.00
_cell.angle_gamma   90.00
#
_symmetry.space_group_name_H-M   'P 1'
#
loop_
_entity.id
_entity.type
_entity.pdbx_description
1 polymer ?
#
loop_
_entity_poly.entity_id
_entity_poly.type
_entity_poly.pdbx_seq_one_letter_code
_entity_poly.pdbx_strand_id
1 'polypeptide(L)'
;MIKELLRQKNMTLYRLSKNSGVPYTTINDLYHGRTSLDRCTAETVYRLSSTLDISMEEMLIPYMTKRIDFELFKSNVCHRLKESGDIAFIIDVLEKDEISELYRRRWYPESLYLLAMLDYISRINNVPWNDQYDSLRSQKLKDVLYPSSVLALAAVTKDQQVLSDSRSASIAEFMRHNIVEAEVRDVA
;
A
#
# COMPACT_ATOMS: atom_id res chain seq x y z
N MET A 1 -11.15 0.66 -6.55
CA MET A 1 -11.72 1.97 -6.94
C MET A 1 -13.22 1.96 -7.28
N ILE A 2 -13.69 1.66 -8.52
CA ILE A 2 -15.13 1.79 -8.87
C ILE A 2 -16.05 1.04 -7.89
N LYS A 3 -15.70 -0.20 -7.53
CA LYS A 3 -16.45 -0.99 -6.54
C LYS A 3 -16.55 -0.32 -5.17
N GLU A 4 -15.49 0.33 -4.72
CA GLU A 4 -15.44 1.02 -3.42
C GLU A 4 -16.24 2.32 -3.46
N LEU A 5 -16.10 3.11 -4.53
CA LEU A 5 -16.85 4.34 -4.75
C LEU A 5 -18.36 4.08 -4.79
N LEU A 6 -18.78 3.01 -5.47
CA LEU A 6 -20.18 2.59 -5.48
C LEU A 6 -20.68 2.18 -4.09
N ARG A 7 -19.86 1.48 -3.30
CA ARG A 7 -20.20 1.10 -1.92
C ARG A 7 -20.31 2.33 -1.02
N GLN A 8 -19.36 3.27 -1.11
CA GLN A 8 -19.35 4.51 -0.34
C GLN A 8 -20.56 5.39 -0.68
N LYS A 9 -20.94 5.48 -1.95
CA LYS A 9 -22.06 6.31 -2.42
C LYS A 9 -23.40 5.57 -2.46
N ASN A 10 -23.47 4.35 -1.93
CA ASN A 10 -24.64 3.47 -1.97
C ASN A 10 -25.33 3.44 -3.37
N MET A 11 -24.50 3.28 -4.41
CA MET A 11 -24.91 3.38 -5.81
C MET A 11 -24.76 2.03 -6.52
N THR A 12 -25.74 1.66 -7.34
CA THR A 12 -25.69 0.43 -8.15
C THR A 12 -25.01 0.68 -9.50
N LEU A 13 -24.51 -0.38 -10.15
CA LEU A 13 -23.96 -0.30 -11.52
C LEU A 13 -24.97 0.29 -12.51
N TYR A 14 -26.24 -0.12 -12.39
CA TYR A 14 -27.32 0.40 -13.21
C TYR A 14 -27.50 1.92 -13.03
N ARG A 15 -27.51 2.39 -11.77
CA ARG A 15 -27.65 3.81 -11.47
C ARG A 15 -26.45 4.63 -11.98
N LEU A 16 -25.23 4.10 -11.84
CA LEU A 16 -24.04 4.72 -12.40
C LEU A 16 -24.13 4.81 -13.93
N SER A 17 -24.59 3.77 -14.61
CA SER A 17 -24.75 3.76 -16.07
C SER A 17 -25.78 4.78 -16.53
N LYS A 18 -26.95 4.79 -15.89
CA LYS A 18 -28.01 5.74 -16.21
C LYS A 18 -27.59 7.19 -15.99
N ASN A 19 -26.90 7.48 -14.89
CA ASN A 19 -26.54 8.84 -14.51
C ASN A 19 -25.34 9.38 -15.31
N SER A 20 -24.35 8.53 -15.60
CA SER A 20 -23.15 8.93 -16.34
C SER A 20 -23.34 8.90 -17.86
N GLY A 21 -24.37 8.23 -18.36
CA GLY A 21 -24.54 7.97 -19.80
C GLY A 21 -23.47 7.04 -20.38
N VAL A 22 -22.70 6.35 -19.53
CA VAL A 22 -21.72 5.33 -19.94
C VAL A 22 -22.45 3.98 -20.05
N PRO A 23 -22.22 3.19 -21.12
CA PRO A 23 -22.87 1.90 -21.30
C PRO A 23 -22.70 0.97 -20.09
N TYR A 24 -23.77 0.26 -19.73
CA TYR A 24 -23.75 -0.68 -18.60
C TYR A 24 -22.65 -1.73 -18.75
N THR A 25 -22.41 -2.20 -19.98
CA THR A 25 -21.34 -3.15 -20.30
C THR A 25 -19.98 -2.63 -19.88
N THR A 26 -19.64 -1.39 -20.25
CA THR A 26 -18.38 -0.73 -19.87
C THR A 26 -18.24 -0.61 -18.35
N ILE A 27 -19.30 -0.18 -17.66
CA ILE A 27 -19.28 -0.06 -16.18
C ILE A 27 -19.14 -1.42 -15.51
N ASN A 28 -19.81 -2.45 -16.05
CA ASN A 28 -19.73 -3.81 -15.56
C ASN A 28 -18.31 -4.39 -15.74
N ASP A 29 -17.67 -4.09 -16.86
CA ASP A 29 -16.29 -4.50 -17.12
C ASP A 29 -15.31 -3.77 -16.21
N LEU A 30 -15.49 -2.47 -15.98
CA LEU A 30 -14.70 -1.68 -15.02
C LEU A 30 -14.88 -2.21 -13.58
N TYR A 31 -16.10 -2.55 -13.18
CA TYR A 31 -16.38 -3.06 -11.83
C TYR A 31 -15.70 -4.41 -11.56
N HIS A 32 -15.66 -5.28 -12.56
CA HIS A 32 -15.05 -6.61 -12.47
C HIS A 32 -13.57 -6.62 -12.87
N GLY A 33 -13.00 -5.48 -13.26
CA GLY A 33 -11.60 -5.36 -13.68
C GLY A 33 -11.28 -6.02 -15.03
N ARG A 34 -12.28 -6.24 -15.88
CA ARG A 34 -12.09 -6.72 -17.27
C ARG A 34 -11.55 -5.63 -18.20
N THR A 35 -11.77 -4.36 -17.83
CA THR A 35 -11.11 -3.19 -18.41
C THR A 35 -10.68 -2.23 -17.30
N SER A 36 -9.90 -1.22 -17.64
CA SER A 36 -9.33 -0.24 -16.72
C SER A 36 -9.56 1.19 -17.23
N LEU A 37 -9.61 2.16 -16.32
CA LEU A 37 -9.99 3.54 -16.68
C LEU A 37 -8.96 4.25 -17.56
N ASP A 38 -7.67 3.88 -17.46
CA ASP A 38 -6.60 4.34 -18.34
C ASP A 38 -6.77 3.89 -19.80
N ARG A 39 -7.61 2.89 -20.05
CA ARG A 39 -7.97 2.42 -21.40
C ARG A 39 -9.28 3.00 -21.92
N CYS A 40 -10.01 3.75 -21.08
CA CYS A 40 -11.24 4.41 -21.48
C CYS A 40 -10.95 5.74 -22.18
N THR A 41 -11.92 6.21 -22.97
CA THR A 41 -11.84 7.56 -23.54
C THR A 41 -11.87 8.61 -22.43
N ALA A 42 -11.21 9.76 -22.66
CA ALA A 42 -11.25 10.88 -21.72
C ALA A 42 -12.69 11.30 -21.37
N GLU A 43 -13.60 11.24 -22.35
CA GLU A 43 -15.04 11.49 -22.14
C GLU A 43 -15.67 10.50 -21.16
N THR A 44 -15.34 9.21 -21.25
CA THR A 44 -15.85 8.19 -20.32
C THR A 44 -15.35 8.46 -18.89
N VAL A 45 -14.05 8.76 -18.75
CA VAL A 45 -13.45 9.09 -17.45
C VAL A 45 -14.11 10.34 -16.87
N TYR A 46 -14.28 11.40 -17.67
CA TYR A 46 -14.95 12.64 -17.26
C TYR A 46 -16.39 12.42 -16.80
N ARG A 47 -17.18 11.64 -17.56
CA ARG A 47 -18.57 11.33 -17.21
C ARG A 47 -18.66 10.55 -15.90
N LEU A 48 -17.80 9.55 -15.71
CA LEU A 48 -17.76 8.77 -14.47
C LEU A 48 -17.30 9.62 -13.30
N SER A 49 -16.23 10.41 -13.45
CA SER A 49 -15.69 11.25 -12.38
C SER A 49 -16.71 12.32 -11.95
N SER A 50 -17.36 12.98 -12.91
CA SER A 50 -18.42 13.95 -12.63
C SER A 50 -19.63 13.31 -11.93
N THR A 51 -20.04 12.11 -12.34
CA THR A 51 -21.17 11.40 -11.70
C THR A 51 -20.84 10.91 -10.29
N LEU A 52 -19.58 10.53 -10.08
CA LEU A 52 -19.08 10.05 -8.80
C LEU A 52 -18.54 11.19 -7.92
N ASP A 53 -18.61 12.44 -8.36
CA ASP A 53 -18.17 13.61 -7.60
C ASP A 53 -16.73 13.45 -7.07
N ILE A 54 -15.84 13.04 -7.97
CA ILE A 54 -14.38 13.00 -7.76
C ILE A 54 -13.69 13.60 -9.00
N SER A 55 -12.45 14.08 -8.85
CA SER A 55 -11.72 14.62 -9.99
C SER A 55 -11.27 13.51 -10.96
N MET A 56 -11.06 13.86 -12.23
CA MET A 56 -10.46 12.92 -13.19
C MET A 56 -9.06 12.50 -12.76
N GLU A 57 -8.31 13.42 -12.16
CA GLU A 57 -6.98 13.15 -11.61
C GLU A 57 -7.07 12.07 -10.53
N GLU A 58 -7.88 12.28 -9.49
CA GLU A 58 -8.08 11.31 -8.40
C GLU A 58 -8.53 9.94 -8.92
N MET A 59 -9.42 9.94 -9.92
CA MET A 59 -9.87 8.73 -10.59
C MET A 59 -8.73 8.02 -11.37
N LEU A 60 -7.75 8.75 -11.88
CA LEU A 60 -6.65 8.22 -12.68
C LEU A 60 -5.35 7.98 -11.90
N ILE A 61 -5.18 8.54 -10.71
CA ILE A 61 -4.01 8.37 -9.84
C ILE A 61 -3.56 6.90 -9.74
N PRO A 62 -4.46 5.90 -9.54
CA PRO A 62 -4.04 4.50 -9.43
C PRO A 62 -3.34 3.95 -10.68
N TYR A 63 -3.57 4.55 -11.84
CA TYR A 63 -2.98 4.14 -13.13
C TYR A 63 -1.76 4.98 -13.50
N MET A 64 -1.64 6.19 -12.96
CA MET A 64 -0.46 7.03 -13.12
C MET A 64 0.67 6.66 -12.16
N THR A 65 0.33 6.09 -11.00
CA THR A 65 1.33 5.72 -10.00
C THR A 65 2.00 4.41 -10.40
N LYS A 66 3.21 4.50 -10.95
CA LYS A 66 4.04 3.32 -11.21
C LYS A 66 4.47 2.71 -9.87
N ARG A 67 4.15 1.43 -9.65
CA ARG A 67 4.67 0.68 -8.50
C ARG A 67 6.19 0.58 -8.65
N ILE A 68 6.91 1.17 -7.71
CA ILE A 68 8.37 1.05 -7.62
C ILE A 68 8.77 -0.31 -7.08
N ASP A 69 10.04 -0.66 -7.24
CA ASP A 69 10.60 -1.85 -6.61
C ASP A 69 10.46 -1.77 -5.08
N PHE A 70 10.26 -2.91 -4.43
CA PHE A 70 10.01 -2.95 -2.99
C PHE A 70 11.23 -2.52 -2.18
N GLU A 71 12.46 -2.86 -2.59
CA GLU A 71 13.66 -2.38 -1.90
C GLU A 71 13.79 -0.86 -1.99
N LEU A 72 13.52 -0.30 -3.18
CA LEU A 72 13.52 1.16 -3.37
C LEU A 72 12.43 1.83 -2.50
N PHE A 73 11.26 1.21 -2.37
CA PHE A 73 10.23 1.68 -1.45
C PHE A 73 10.72 1.71 0.00
N LYS A 74 11.34 0.61 0.48
CA LYS A 74 11.90 0.56 1.84
C LYS A 74 12.93 1.66 2.07
N SER A 75 13.88 1.84 1.14
CA SER A 75 14.88 2.91 1.20
C SER A 75 14.24 4.29 1.28
N ASN A 76 13.23 4.58 0.45
CA ASN A 76 12.51 5.86 0.48
C ASN A 76 11.83 6.10 1.82
N VAL A 77 11.20 5.09 2.42
CA VAL A 77 10.56 5.21 3.75
C VAL A 77 11.61 5.48 4.83
N CYS A 78 12.75 4.79 4.81
CA CYS A 78 13.81 5.01 5.79
C CYS A 78 14.46 6.41 5.64
N HIS A 79 14.67 6.89 4.40
CA HIS A 79 15.12 8.26 4.15
C HIS A 79 14.10 9.28 4.66
N ARG A 80 12.80 9.08 4.35
CA ARG A 80 11.73 9.95 4.85
C ARG A 80 11.74 10.04 6.37
N LEU A 81 11.87 8.90 7.06
CA LEU A 81 11.99 8.85 8.53
C LEU A 81 13.22 9.62 9.04
N LYS A 82 14.38 9.44 8.40
CA LYS A 82 15.64 10.10 8.77
C LYS A 82 15.56 11.62 8.60
N GLU A 83 14.92 12.09 7.53
CA GLU A 83 14.80 13.52 7.21
C GLU A 83 13.76 14.24 8.06
N SER A 84 12.57 13.64 8.24
CA SER A 84 11.48 14.27 9.00
C SER A 84 11.64 14.12 10.51
N GLY A 85 12.33 13.06 10.95
CA GLY A 85 12.32 12.61 12.34
C GLY A 85 11.03 11.87 12.71
N ASP A 86 11.06 11.23 13.88
CA ASP A 86 10.08 10.23 14.31
C ASP A 86 8.66 10.76 14.43
N ILE A 87 8.50 11.85 15.19
CA ILE A 87 7.17 12.39 15.49
C ILE A 87 6.52 12.96 14.24
N ALA A 88 7.27 13.69 13.41
CA ALA A 88 6.77 14.23 12.16
C ALA A 88 6.41 13.13 11.16
N PHE A 89 7.21 12.04 11.10
CA PHE A 89 6.88 10.88 10.28
C PHE A 89 5.56 10.24 10.70
N ILE A 90 5.36 10.05 12.01
CA ILE A 90 4.11 9.47 12.54
C ILE A 90 2.92 10.32 12.14
N ILE A 91 2.98 11.63 12.37
CA ILE A 91 1.90 12.57 12.03
C ILE A 91 1.59 12.49 10.53
N ASP A 92 2.62 12.58 9.68
CA ASP A 92 2.47 12.56 8.22
C ASP A 92 1.77 11.27 7.71
N VAL A 93 2.17 10.12 8.25
CA VAL A 93 1.58 8.82 7.87
C VAL A 93 0.13 8.70 8.32
N LEU A 94 -0.20 9.21 9.51
CA LEU A 94 -1.57 9.18 10.04
C LEU A 94 -2.49 10.13 9.29
N GLU A 95 -2.05 11.35 9.00
CA GLU A 95 -2.84 12.36 8.28
C GLU A 95 -3.12 11.96 6.83
N LYS A 96 -2.15 11.35 6.15
CA LYS A 96 -2.29 10.95 4.74
C LYS A 96 -3.03 9.63 4.52
N ASP A 97 -3.19 8.80 5.56
CA ASP A 97 -3.79 7.46 5.47
C ASP A 97 -3.16 6.59 4.35
N GLU A 98 -1.84 6.76 4.15
CA GLU A 98 -1.09 6.12 3.05
C GLU A 98 -1.15 4.59 3.13
N ILE A 99 -1.16 4.04 4.36
CA ILE A 99 -1.23 2.60 4.62
C ILE A 99 -2.51 1.99 4.02
N SER A 100 -3.66 2.66 4.22
CA SER A 100 -4.96 2.21 3.70
C SER A 100 -5.04 2.33 2.18
N GLU A 101 -4.47 3.39 1.61
CA GLU A 101 -4.39 3.58 0.15
C GLU A 101 -3.56 2.46 -0.51
N LEU A 102 -2.37 2.17 0.03
CA LEU A 102 -1.52 1.07 -0.44
C LEU A 102 -2.26 -0.28 -0.34
N TYR A 103 -3.00 -0.51 0.74
CA TYR A 103 -3.77 -1.74 0.91
C TYR A 103 -4.91 -1.87 -0.11
N ARG A 104 -5.67 -0.79 -0.36
CA ARG A 104 -6.74 -0.77 -1.37
C ARG A 104 -6.21 -1.03 -2.78
N ARG A 105 -4.99 -0.56 -3.08
CA ARG A 105 -4.27 -0.87 -4.34
C ARG A 105 -3.74 -2.30 -4.42
N ARG A 106 -3.87 -3.09 -3.34
CA ARG A 106 -3.28 -4.43 -3.19
C ARG A 106 -1.76 -4.45 -3.20
N TRP A 107 -1.14 -3.32 -2.83
CA TRP A 107 0.30 -3.22 -2.62
C TRP A 107 0.60 -3.63 -1.18
N TYR A 108 0.33 -4.91 -0.89
CA TYR A 108 0.35 -5.45 0.46
C TYR A 108 1.74 -5.39 1.11
N PRO A 109 2.86 -5.70 0.42
CA PRO A 109 4.19 -5.55 1.00
C PRO A 109 4.46 -4.12 1.49
N GLU A 110 4.17 -3.12 0.66
CA GLU A 110 4.38 -1.70 0.95
C GLU A 110 3.49 -1.22 2.10
N SER A 111 2.21 -1.59 2.06
CA SER A 111 1.24 -1.26 3.10
C SER A 111 1.65 -1.82 4.46
N LEU A 112 1.99 -3.11 4.52
CA LEU A 112 2.38 -3.77 5.77
C LEU A 112 3.77 -3.34 6.25
N TYR A 113 4.69 -3.01 5.33
CA TYR A 113 5.98 -2.43 5.69
C TYR A 113 5.82 -1.06 6.36
N LEU A 114 5.00 -0.18 5.77
CA LEU A 114 4.77 1.15 6.32
C LEU A 114 4.05 1.09 7.67
N LEU A 115 3.10 0.16 7.83
CA LEU A 115 2.44 -0.11 9.11
C LEU A 115 3.43 -0.63 10.16
N ALA A 116 4.30 -1.58 9.81
CA ALA A 116 5.34 -2.07 10.71
C ALA A 116 6.30 -0.97 11.14
N MET A 117 6.68 -0.09 10.20
CA MET A 117 7.52 1.08 10.47
C MET A 117 6.82 2.05 11.45
N LEU A 118 5.55 2.36 11.20
CA LEU A 118 4.74 3.21 12.07
C LEU A 118 4.65 2.64 13.49
N ASP A 119 4.31 1.36 13.63
CA ASP A 119 4.19 0.68 14.92
C ASP A 119 5.54 0.63 15.65
N TYR A 120 6.64 0.37 14.94
CA TYR A 120 8.00 0.36 15.48
C TYR A 120 8.42 1.72 16.05
N ILE A 121 8.27 2.79 15.27
CA ILE A 121 8.63 4.14 15.71
C ILE A 121 7.73 4.57 16.86
N SER A 122 6.44 4.25 16.79
CA SER A 122 5.47 4.57 17.85
C SER A 122 5.87 3.91 19.17
N ARG A 123 6.27 2.62 19.15
CA ARG A 123 6.78 1.93 20.34
C ARG A 123 8.02 2.61 20.91
N ILE A 124 8.99 2.96 20.07
CA ILE A 124 10.24 3.60 20.52
C ILE A 124 9.98 4.97 21.16
N ASN A 125 8.99 5.70 20.64
CA ASN A 125 8.66 7.04 21.12
C ASN A 125 7.55 7.06 22.18
N ASN A 126 7.09 5.90 22.67
CA ASN A 126 5.99 5.77 23.62
C ASN A 126 4.70 6.49 23.17
N VAL A 127 4.44 6.47 21.86
CA VAL A 127 3.25 7.07 21.27
C VAL A 127 2.05 6.15 21.54
N PRO A 128 0.89 6.68 21.96
CA PRO A 128 -0.30 5.88 22.24
C PRO A 128 -0.75 5.06 21.03
N TRP A 129 -1.40 3.93 21.31
CA TRP A 129 -1.99 3.07 20.30
C TRP A 129 -3.04 3.80 19.47
N ASN A 130 -2.94 3.68 18.15
CA ASN A 130 -3.94 4.15 17.20
C ASN A 130 -4.66 2.94 16.59
N ASP A 131 -5.99 2.89 16.71
CA ASP A 131 -6.85 1.78 16.27
C ASP A 131 -7.19 1.79 14.76
N GLN A 132 -6.85 2.85 14.02
CA GLN A 132 -7.13 3.03 12.58
C GLN A 132 -6.72 1.82 11.72
N TYR A 133 -5.64 1.14 12.10
CA TYR A 133 -5.06 0.03 11.32
C TYR A 133 -5.20 -1.35 11.98
N ASP A 134 -6.05 -1.51 13.00
CA ASP A 134 -6.16 -2.78 13.76
C ASP A 134 -6.50 -3.98 12.88
N SER A 135 -7.38 -3.79 11.89
CA SER A 135 -7.71 -4.83 10.92
C SER A 135 -6.49 -5.31 10.12
N LEU A 136 -5.55 -4.41 9.82
CA LEU A 136 -4.32 -4.68 9.08
C LEU A 136 -3.22 -5.30 9.94
N ARG A 137 -3.16 -4.97 11.23
CA ARG A 137 -2.16 -5.51 12.16
C ARG A 137 -2.27 -7.02 12.37
N SER A 138 -3.44 -7.60 12.09
CA SER A 138 -3.67 -9.05 12.10
C SER A 138 -3.30 -9.76 10.79
N GLN A 139 -2.99 -9.01 9.72
CA GLN A 139 -2.67 -9.56 8.40
C GLN A 139 -1.18 -9.92 8.30
N LYS A 140 -0.85 -10.87 7.42
CA LYS A 140 0.55 -11.22 7.10
C LYS A 140 0.68 -11.65 5.65
N LEU A 141 1.86 -11.45 5.07
CA LEU A 141 2.15 -11.95 3.72
C LEU A 141 2.19 -13.48 3.72
N LYS A 142 1.84 -14.09 2.58
CA LYS A 142 1.89 -15.55 2.43
C LYS A 142 3.32 -16.07 2.53
N ASP A 143 4.23 -15.42 1.83
CA ASP A 143 5.64 -15.76 1.75
C ASP A 143 6.46 -14.73 2.53
N VAL A 144 7.58 -15.17 3.11
CA VAL A 144 8.48 -14.28 3.84
C VAL A 144 9.32 -13.47 2.87
N LEU A 145 9.29 -12.15 3.02
CA LEU A 145 10.10 -11.24 2.23
C LEU A 145 11.45 -11.03 2.91
N TYR A 146 12.50 -11.36 2.19
CA TYR A 146 13.88 -11.17 2.62
C TYR A 146 14.53 -10.00 1.87
N PRO A 147 15.45 -9.26 2.50
CA PRO A 147 16.29 -8.32 1.81
C PRO A 147 17.08 -9.00 0.69
N SER A 148 17.28 -8.28 -0.42
CA SER A 148 18.01 -8.78 -1.58
C SER A 148 19.45 -9.19 -1.25
N SER A 149 20.08 -8.49 -0.30
CA SER A 149 21.42 -8.82 0.22
C SER A 149 21.46 -10.19 0.90
N VAL A 150 20.44 -10.52 1.70
CA VAL A 150 20.30 -11.80 2.41
C VAL A 150 20.06 -12.94 1.42
N LEU A 151 19.21 -12.72 0.42
CA LEU A 151 18.97 -13.72 -0.64
C LEU A 151 20.22 -13.98 -1.48
N ALA A 152 20.95 -12.93 -1.85
CA ALA A 152 22.21 -13.05 -2.58
C ALA A 152 23.25 -13.82 -1.77
N LEU A 153 23.39 -13.52 -0.48
CA LEU A 153 24.31 -14.21 0.41
C LEU A 153 23.97 -15.70 0.53
N ALA A 154 22.70 -16.04 0.78
CA ALA A 154 22.26 -17.43 0.88
C ALA A 154 22.46 -18.21 -0.43
N ALA A 155 22.29 -17.56 -1.59
CA ALA A 155 22.52 -18.17 -2.89
C ALA A 155 24.01 -18.48 -3.14
N VAL A 156 24.92 -17.59 -2.70
CA VAL A 156 26.37 -17.77 -2.84
C VAL A 156 26.91 -18.80 -1.85
N THR A 157 26.48 -18.77 -0.60
CA THR A 157 26.95 -19.69 0.46
C THR A 157 26.29 -21.06 0.39
N LYS A 158 25.11 -21.17 -0.27
CA LYS A 158 24.21 -22.33 -0.24
C LYS A 158 23.80 -22.75 1.17
N ASP A 159 23.88 -21.81 2.11
CA ASP A 159 23.57 -22.04 3.51
C ASP A 159 22.21 -21.42 3.87
N GLN A 160 21.27 -22.27 4.29
CA GLN A 160 19.95 -21.82 4.73
C GLN A 160 19.98 -21.18 6.13
N GLN A 161 21.07 -21.35 6.89
CA GLN A 161 21.23 -20.72 8.20
C GLN A 161 21.16 -19.20 8.10
N VAL A 162 21.70 -18.62 7.03
CA VAL A 162 21.64 -17.17 6.75
C VAL A 162 20.20 -16.64 6.76
N LEU A 163 19.25 -17.42 6.23
CA LEU A 163 17.83 -17.06 6.20
C LEU A 163 17.17 -17.18 7.58
N SER A 164 17.59 -18.16 8.38
CA SER A 164 17.11 -18.35 9.75
C SER A 164 17.61 -17.23 10.67
N ASP A 165 18.90 -16.92 10.58
CA ASP A 165 19.55 -15.90 11.41
C ASP A 165 18.95 -14.53 11.11
N SER A 166 18.76 -14.20 9.82
CA SER A 166 18.12 -12.95 9.41
C SER A 166 16.69 -12.80 9.93
N ARG A 167 15.91 -13.90 9.98
CA ARG A 167 14.57 -13.87 10.60
C ARG A 167 14.63 -13.59 12.10
N SER A 168 15.58 -14.21 12.79
CA SER A 168 15.71 -14.05 14.24
C SER A 168 16.18 -12.65 14.66
N ALA A 169 16.98 -12.00 13.81
CA ALA A 169 17.49 -10.65 14.02
C ALA A 169 16.48 -9.55 13.64
N SER A 170 15.38 -9.90 12.97
CA SER A 170 14.46 -8.91 12.44
C SER A 170 13.56 -8.30 13.51
N ILE A 171 13.28 -7.02 13.34
CA ILE A 171 12.39 -6.22 14.17
C ILE A 171 10.99 -6.87 14.22
N ALA A 172 10.46 -7.03 15.44
CA ALA A 172 9.24 -7.80 15.71
C ALA A 172 8.00 -7.30 14.92
N GLU A 173 7.88 -5.99 14.75
CA GLU A 173 6.79 -5.35 14.01
C GLU A 173 6.79 -5.73 12.52
N PHE A 174 7.97 -5.84 11.90
CA PHE A 174 8.10 -6.27 10.50
C PHE A 174 7.90 -7.78 10.37
N MET A 175 8.50 -8.56 11.28
CA MET A 175 8.35 -10.02 11.28
C MET A 175 6.91 -10.48 11.47
N ARG A 176 6.09 -9.74 12.22
CA ARG A 176 4.65 -9.99 12.34
C ARG A 176 3.97 -10.10 10.98
N HIS A 177 4.43 -9.34 10.01
CA HIS A 177 3.89 -9.28 8.65
C HIS A 177 4.64 -10.16 7.65
N ASN A 178 5.56 -11.02 8.11
CA ASN A 178 6.46 -11.83 7.27
C ASN A 178 7.44 -10.97 6.44
N ILE A 179 7.89 -9.84 6.98
CA ILE A 179 8.91 -9.00 6.35
C ILE A 179 10.16 -9.03 7.23
N VAL A 180 11.28 -9.45 6.66
CA VAL A 180 12.58 -9.45 7.33
C VAL A 180 13.20 -8.07 7.14
N GLU A 181 13.21 -7.31 8.21
CA GLU A 181 13.91 -6.02 8.31
C GLU A 181 14.57 -5.92 9.69
N ALA A 182 15.87 -5.61 9.71
CA ALA A 182 16.67 -5.56 10.93
C ALA A 182 17.16 -4.14 11.24
N GLU A 183 17.35 -3.32 10.20
CA GLU A 183 17.95 -1.99 10.34
C GLU A 183 17.13 -0.96 9.55
N VAL A 184 16.44 -0.09 10.28
CA VAL A 184 15.64 1.00 9.69
C VAL A 184 16.24 2.38 9.92
N ARG A 185 17.31 2.47 10.71
CA ARG A 185 17.99 3.72 11.08
C ARG A 185 19.34 3.90 10.40
N ASP A 186 20.00 2.80 10.06
CA ASP A 186 21.32 2.83 9.44
C ASP A 186 21.18 2.82 7.92
N VAL A 187 20.72 3.96 7.39
CA VAL A 187 20.71 4.20 5.94
C VAL A 187 22.01 4.95 5.61
N ALA A 188 23.00 4.19 5.14
CA ALA A 188 24.28 4.70 4.63
C ALA A 188 24.11 5.36 3.26
#